data_AF-A0A819NAB1-F1
#
_entry.id   AF-A0A819NAB1-F1
#
_cell.length_a   1.000
_cell.length_b   1.000
_cell.length_c   1.000
_cell.angle_alpha   90.00
_cell.angle_beta   90.00
_cell.angle_gamma   90.00
#
_symmetry.space_group_name_H-M   'P 1'
#
loop_
_entity.id
_entity.type
_entity.pdbx_description
1 polymer ?
#
loop_
_entity_poly.entity_id
_entity_poly.type
_entity_poly.pdbx_seq_one_letter_code
_entity_poly.pdbx_strand_id
1 'polypeptide(L)'
;ASKLILEGFSLPVNAHDNLAPDGQLFVEMCEKDKEFCSLVTTRTSNRNFACLDFWVEDFVHEYRQWQVEGFIDNGRNISCPFNHTLLHELRKKYGIKHSKLDQ
;
A
#
# COMPACT_ATOMS: atom_id res chain seq x y z
N ALA A 1 8.00 10.57 -9.36
CA ALA A 1 9.14 11.50 -9.64
C ALA A 1 9.75 11.37 -11.05
N SER A 2 10.35 10.24 -11.46
CA SER A 2 11.15 10.18 -12.71
C SER A 2 10.38 10.52 -14.00
N LYS A 3 9.08 10.21 -14.07
CA LYS A 3 8.23 10.51 -15.24
C LYS A 3 8.03 12.01 -15.47
N LEU A 4 7.70 12.76 -14.41
CA LEU A 4 7.54 14.22 -14.48
C LEU A 4 8.81 14.94 -14.90
N ILE A 5 9.98 14.43 -14.49
CA ILE A 5 11.27 15.00 -14.88
C ILE A 5 11.50 14.83 -16.38
N LEU A 6 11.11 13.67 -16.95
CA LEU A 6 11.26 13.38 -18.37
C LEU A 6 10.27 14.14 -19.26
N GLU A 7 9.04 14.33 -18.78
CA GLU A 7 7.95 14.99 -19.53
C GLU A 7 7.94 16.51 -19.35
N GLY A 8 8.69 17.02 -18.37
CA GLY A 8 8.62 18.41 -17.93
C GLY A 8 7.42 18.66 -17.02
N PHE A 9 7.56 19.59 -16.07
CA PHE A 9 6.48 19.95 -15.15
C PHE A 9 6.45 21.46 -14.90
N SER A 10 5.28 21.98 -14.54
CA SER A 10 5.07 23.35 -14.07
C SER A 10 4.77 23.37 -12.58
N LEU A 11 5.13 24.48 -11.92
CA LEU A 11 4.83 24.68 -10.50
C LEU A 11 3.49 25.43 -10.34
N PRO A 12 2.66 25.06 -9.34
CA PRO A 12 2.82 23.91 -8.44
C PRO A 12 2.48 22.58 -9.13
N VAL A 13 3.24 21.52 -8.83
CA VAL A 13 2.94 20.16 -9.29
C VAL A 13 1.79 19.58 -8.48
N ASN A 14 0.84 18.91 -9.13
CA ASN A 14 -0.19 18.13 -8.42
C ASN A 14 0.49 17.03 -7.60
N ALA A 15 0.22 16.99 -6.28
CA ALA A 15 0.87 16.05 -5.38
C ALA A 15 0.71 14.59 -5.81
N HIS A 16 -0.47 14.22 -6.35
CA HIS A 16 -0.76 12.87 -6.83
C HIS A 16 0.15 12.47 -8.02
N ASP A 17 0.41 13.40 -8.93
CA ASP A 17 1.25 13.17 -10.11
C ASP A 17 2.74 13.06 -9.74
N ASN A 18 3.12 13.58 -8.58
CA ASN A 18 4.49 13.52 -8.07
C ASN A 18 4.84 12.20 -7.37
N LEU A 19 3.83 11.41 -6.98
CA LEU A 19 4.02 10.15 -6.29
C LEU A 19 4.78 9.12 -7.14
N ALA A 20 5.48 8.20 -6.48
CA ALA A 20 5.94 6.96 -7.11
C ALA A 20 4.73 6.05 -7.40
N PRO A 21 4.85 5.06 -8.31
CA PRO A 21 3.77 4.12 -8.60
C PRO A 21 3.14 3.49 -7.35
N ASP A 22 3.96 3.13 -6.36
CA ASP A 22 3.53 2.55 -5.09
C ASP A 22 2.64 3.52 -4.30
N GLY A 23 3.01 4.80 -4.25
CA GLY A 23 2.22 5.85 -3.63
C GLY A 23 0.90 6.11 -4.37
N GLN A 24 0.92 6.10 -5.71
CA GLN A 24 -0.30 6.24 -6.52
C GLN A 24 -1.26 5.06 -6.28
N LEU A 25 -0.72 3.84 -6.25
CA LEU A 25 -1.49 2.64 -5.91
C LEU A 25 -2.14 2.76 -4.53
N PHE A 26 -1.37 3.19 -3.52
CA PHE A 26 -1.85 3.30 -2.15
C PHE A 26 -2.99 4.31 -2.02
N VAL A 27 -2.86 5.47 -2.68
CA VAL A 27 -3.93 6.47 -2.72
C VAL A 27 -5.18 5.92 -3.40
N GLU A 28 -5.07 5.28 -4.58
CA GLU A 28 -6.22 4.71 -5.27
C GLU A 28 -6.87 3.57 -4.47
N MET A 29 -6.08 2.78 -3.73
CA MET A 29 -6.61 1.79 -2.80
C MET A 29 -7.48 2.46 -1.73
N CYS A 30 -7.01 3.54 -1.11
CA CYS A 30 -7.76 4.32 -0.12
C CYS A 30 -9.08 4.88 -0.69
N GLU A 31 -9.05 5.38 -1.94
CA GLU A 31 -10.22 5.95 -2.62
C GLU A 31 -11.29 4.90 -2.92
N LYS A 32 -10.88 3.68 -3.29
CA LYS A 32 -11.79 2.59 -3.68
C LYS A 32 -12.24 1.74 -2.50
N ASP A 33 -11.39 1.55 -1.49
CA ASP A 33 -11.66 0.75 -0.30
C ASP A 33 -11.61 1.66 0.94
N LYS A 34 -12.78 2.16 1.34
CA LYS A 34 -12.91 3.06 2.50
C LYS A 34 -12.57 2.36 3.82
N GLU A 35 -12.73 1.04 3.90
CA GLU A 35 -12.40 0.28 5.10
C GLU A 35 -10.89 0.17 5.25
N PHE A 36 -10.18 -0.18 4.17
CA PHE A 36 -8.73 -0.09 4.10
C PHE A 36 -8.25 1.33 4.44
N CYS A 37 -8.85 2.34 3.83
CA CYS A 37 -8.45 3.74 4.05
C CYS A 37 -8.56 4.12 5.53
N SER A 38 -9.65 3.73 6.18
CA SER A 38 -9.82 3.93 7.61
C SER A 38 -8.84 3.10 8.44
N LEU A 39 -8.53 1.86 8.02
CA LEU A 39 -7.59 0.96 8.69
C LEU A 39 -6.18 1.56 8.78
N VAL A 40 -5.73 2.24 7.72
CA VAL A 40 -4.37 2.79 7.61
C VAL A 40 -4.23 4.26 8.00
N THR A 41 -5.33 4.95 8.30
CA THR A 41 -5.30 6.38 8.66
C THR A 41 -5.87 6.69 10.05
N THR A 42 -6.74 5.83 10.59
CA THR A 42 -7.50 6.13 11.81
C THR A 42 -7.01 5.30 12.99
N ARG A 43 -6.47 5.97 14.01
CA ARG A 43 -6.10 5.35 15.28
C ARG A 43 -7.34 5.15 16.15
N THR A 44 -7.69 3.89 16.43
CA THR A 44 -8.80 3.52 17.32
C THR A 44 -8.37 2.41 18.28
N SER A 45 -9.03 2.28 19.44
CA SER A 45 -8.73 1.25 20.44
C SER A 45 -9.09 -0.17 20.02
N ASN A 46 -9.94 -0.31 19.00
CA ASN A 46 -10.45 -1.58 18.48
C ASN A 46 -9.70 -2.08 17.23
N ARG A 47 -8.65 -1.39 16.78
CA ARG A 47 -7.86 -1.78 15.61
C ARG A 47 -6.41 -2.05 15.96
N ASN A 48 -5.82 -3.00 15.25
CA ASN A 48 -4.42 -3.36 15.45
C ASN A 48 -3.52 -2.22 14.97
N PHE A 49 -2.65 -1.73 15.87
CA PHE A 49 -1.71 -0.65 15.55
C PHE A 49 -0.72 -1.03 14.44
N ALA A 50 -0.44 -2.33 14.25
CA ALA A 50 0.44 -2.81 13.18
C ALA A 50 -0.08 -2.51 11.76
N CYS A 51 -1.38 -2.22 11.60
CA CYS A 51 -1.94 -1.81 10.31
C CYS A 51 -1.83 -0.29 10.06
N LEU A 52 -1.41 0.47 11.07
CA LEU A 52 -1.18 1.92 11.02
C LEU A 52 0.31 2.26 11.03
N ASP A 53 1.14 1.39 11.62
CA ASP A 53 2.60 1.52 11.73
C ASP A 53 3.29 0.62 10.70
N PHE A 54 3.45 1.14 9.48
CA PHE A 54 3.98 0.39 8.34
C PHE A 54 4.62 1.32 7.30
N TRP A 55 5.42 0.74 6.40
CA TRP A 55 5.86 1.40 5.16
C TRP A 55 4.89 1.06 4.02
N VAL A 56 4.57 2.02 3.15
CA VAL A 56 3.63 1.79 2.04
C VAL A 56 4.07 0.61 1.16
N GLU A 57 5.37 0.45 0.98
CA GLU A 57 6.00 -0.65 0.28
C GLU A 57 5.67 -2.01 0.91
N ASP A 58 5.59 -2.11 2.24
CA ASP A 58 5.20 -3.35 2.93
C ASP A 58 3.78 -3.76 2.54
N PHE A 59 2.86 -2.79 2.44
CA PHE A 59 1.50 -3.04 1.97
C PHE A 59 1.47 -3.41 0.49
N VAL A 60 2.10 -2.60 -0.37
CA VAL A 60 2.10 -2.79 -1.83
C VAL A 60 2.67 -4.16 -2.19
N HIS A 61 3.73 -4.59 -1.52
CA HIS A 61 4.39 -5.88 -1.78
C HIS A 61 3.85 -7.04 -0.94
N GLU A 62 2.78 -6.81 -0.15
CA GLU A 62 2.18 -7.82 0.74
C GLU A 62 3.23 -8.48 1.65
N TYR A 63 4.01 -7.66 2.35
CA TYR A 63 4.99 -8.11 3.33
C TYR A 63 4.36 -8.19 4.73
N ARG A 64 4.78 -9.20 5.52
CA ARG A 64 4.37 -9.39 6.92
C ARG A 64 2.85 -9.36 7.12
N GLN A 65 2.31 -8.39 7.88
CA GLN A 65 0.90 -8.30 8.25
C GLN A 65 -0.05 -8.11 7.06
N TRP A 66 0.51 -7.76 5.91
CA TRP A 66 -0.20 -7.56 4.65
C TRP A 66 -0.26 -8.82 3.79
N GLN A 67 0.34 -9.93 4.23
CA GLN A 67 0.15 -11.24 3.60
C GLN A 67 -1.25 -11.77 3.87
N VAL A 68 -1.75 -12.61 2.96
CA VAL A 68 -3.08 -13.26 3.07
C VAL A 68 -3.24 -13.98 4.42
N GLU A 69 -2.18 -14.65 4.89
CA GLU A 69 -2.19 -15.39 6.16
C GLU A 69 -1.70 -14.56 7.36
N GLY A 70 -1.31 -13.29 7.13
CA GLY A 70 -0.60 -12.46 8.09
C GLY A 70 0.82 -12.96 8.37
N PHE A 71 1.38 -12.52 9.51
CA PHE A 71 2.68 -12.98 9.99
C PHE A 71 2.66 -13.27 11.48
N ILE A 72 3.48 -14.23 11.91
CA ILE A 72 3.61 -14.58 13.32
C ILE A 72 4.69 -13.70 13.96
N ASP A 73 4.31 -12.94 14.98
CA ASP A 73 5.23 -12.19 15.85
C ASP A 73 5.02 -12.63 17.30
N ASN A 74 6.09 -13.10 17.95
CA ASN A 74 6.06 -13.54 19.34
C ASN A 74 4.90 -14.52 19.67
N GLY A 75 4.61 -15.45 18.75
CA GLY A 75 3.54 -16.44 18.89
C GLY A 75 2.12 -15.92 18.64
N ARG A 76 1.96 -14.67 18.23
CA ARG A 76 0.67 -14.07 17.84
C ARG A 76 0.62 -13.90 16.34
N ASN A 77 -0.47 -14.31 15.70
CA ASN A 77 -0.68 -13.99 14.30
C ASN A 77 -1.15 -12.53 14.17
N ILE A 78 -0.44 -11.74 13.39
CA ILE A 78 -0.74 -10.35 13.09
C ILE A 78 -1.15 -10.29 11.62
N SER A 79 -2.40 -9.90 11.38
CA SER A 79 -2.92 -9.67 10.04
C SER A 79 -3.70 -8.36 9.98
N CYS A 80 -3.69 -7.76 8.80
CA CYS A 80 -4.44 -6.56 8.48
C CYS A 80 -5.49 -6.87 7.40
N PRO A 81 -6.79 -6.70 7.67
CA PRO A 81 -7.82 -7.05 6.71
C PRO A 81 -7.95 -5.98 5.62
N PHE A 82 -7.85 -6.38 4.36
CA PHE A 82 -8.11 -5.51 3.22
C PHE A 82 -8.45 -6.34 1.97
N ASN A 83 -8.87 -5.66 0.90
CA ASN A 83 -9.16 -6.31 -0.38
C ASN A 83 -7.88 -6.66 -1.16
N HIS A 84 -7.34 -7.87 -0.97
CA HIS A 84 -6.17 -8.36 -1.72
C HIS A 84 -6.40 -8.38 -3.23
N THR A 85 -7.60 -8.77 -3.70
CA THR A 85 -7.92 -8.79 -5.13
C THR A 85 -7.74 -7.42 -5.76
N LEU A 86 -8.26 -6.38 -5.10
CA LEU A 86 -8.12 -5.00 -5.56
C LEU A 86 -6.65 -4.57 -5.59
N LEU A 87 -5.88 -4.87 -4.55
CA LEU A 87 -4.43 -4.59 -4.56
C LEU A 87 -3.75 -5.25 -5.76
N HIS A 88 -4.08 -6.50 -6.06
CA HIS A 88 -3.46 -7.24 -7.16
C HIS A 88 -3.80 -6.64 -8.53
N GLU A 89 -5.03 -6.16 -8.71
CA GLU A 89 -5.47 -5.44 -9.91
C GLU A 89 -4.72 -4.11 -10.06
N LEU A 90 -4.60 -3.34 -8.97
CA LEU A 90 -3.89 -2.07 -8.99
C LEU A 90 -2.38 -2.26 -9.25
N ARG A 91 -1.75 -3.30 -8.71
CA ARG A 91 -0.34 -3.60 -9.02
C ARG A 91 -0.10 -3.83 -10.49
N LYS A 92 -1.02 -4.55 -11.17
CA LYS A 92 -0.98 -4.72 -12.62
C LYS A 92 -1.13 -3.39 -13.34
N LYS A 93 -2.07 -2.54 -12.91
CA LYS A 93 -2.29 -1.19 -13.48
C LYS A 93 -1.04 -0.31 -13.40
N TYR A 94 -0.35 -0.33 -12.27
CA TYR A 94 0.83 0.51 -12.03
C TYR A 94 2.17 -0.15 -12.41
N GLY A 95 2.15 -1.37 -12.98
CA GLY A 95 3.36 -2.07 -13.43
C GLY A 95 4.27 -2.54 -12.30
N ILE A 96 3.74 -2.69 -11.08
CA ILE A 96 4.49 -3.12 -9.90
C ILE A 96 4.60 -4.64 -9.93
N LYS A 97 5.83 -5.14 -10.13
CA LYS A 97 6.11 -6.59 -10.13
C LYS A 97 6.22 -7.08 -8.70
N HIS A 98 5.68 -8.28 -8.46
CA HIS A 98 5.95 -8.99 -7.22
C HIS A 98 7.44 -9.39 -7.24
N SER A 99 8.25 -8.77 -6.38
CA SER A 99 9.60 -9.25 -6.09
C SER A 99 9.45 -10.55 -5.31
N LYS A 100 9.23 -11.67 -6.01
CA LYS A 100 9.70 -12.94 -5.48
C LYS A 100 11.21 -12.75 -5.32
N LEU A 101 11.68 -12.69 -4.07
CA LEU A 101 12.97 -13.29 -3.79
C LEU A 101 12.85 -14.72 -4.33
N ASP A 102 13.57 -15.01 -5.41
CA ASP A 102 13.78 -16.37 -5.90
C ASP A 102 14.35 -17.19 -4.72
N GLN A 103 13.48 -17.95 -4.05
CA GLN A 103 13.80 -19.09 -3.18
C GLN A 103 12.71 -20.14 -3.31
#